data_AF-A0A837KPF1-F1
#
_entry.id   AF-A0A837KPF1-F1
#
_cell.length_a   1.000
_cell.length_b   1.000
_cell.length_c   1.000
_cell.angle_alpha   90.00
_cell.angle_beta   90.00
_cell.angle_gamma   90.00
#
_symmetry.space_group_name_H-M   'P 1'
#
loop_
_entity.id
_entity.type
_entity.pdbx_description
1 polymer ?
#
loop_
_entity_poly.entity_id
_entity_poly.type
_entity_poly.pdbx_seq_one_letter_code
_entity_poly.pdbx_strand_id
1 'polypeptide(L)'
;MKKMSVQWLQWVVVLALFLLPSQGVWAKSANDWGVRISPADKSAEIDPDQIITLTFSGPVSLKNGQELTDKSGLSIISLTDAKKKKVRFTAKWNKTDRSMTIDPVGNLEAGASYRVSLLANKVKDQRGNLNPELTSTFQTKKPVDNIAPQAVMLPGHGAKNVKLQDKVTLQFAEEIALVGGGVLSSKTAGSLVRVTDEKGTIVPHTITWNKSKRMLSVKPKGKWQPHSRYQVSLIAGLVKDTAGNVNQAQWITFQTGSK
;
A
#
# COMPACT_ATOMS: atom_id res chain seq x y z
N MET A 1 -66.39 17.67 -12.36
CA MET A 1 -66.11 19.08 -12.01
C MET A 1 -65.32 19.17 -10.71
N LYS A 2 -64.00 19.28 -10.80
CA LYS A 2 -63.20 20.33 -10.12
C LYS A 2 -61.77 20.25 -10.67
N LYS A 3 -61.28 21.43 -11.00
CA LYS A 3 -60.09 21.77 -11.80
C LYS A 3 -58.82 21.77 -10.95
N MET A 4 -57.71 21.42 -11.60
CA MET A 4 -56.36 22.06 -11.58
C MET A 4 -55.62 22.12 -10.22
N SER A 5 -54.28 22.08 -10.13
CA SER A 5 -53.23 22.42 -11.09
C SER A 5 -51.95 21.59 -10.88
N VAL A 6 -51.16 21.50 -11.95
CA VAL A 6 -49.75 21.07 -11.96
C VAL A 6 -48.88 22.24 -11.52
N GLN A 7 -47.92 22.01 -10.60
CA GLN A 7 -46.66 22.74 -10.59
C GLN A 7 -45.51 21.80 -10.21
N TRP A 8 -44.61 21.62 -11.16
CA TRP A 8 -43.28 21.05 -11.01
C TRP A 8 -42.43 21.97 -10.13
N LEU A 9 -41.75 21.42 -9.12
CA LEU A 9 -40.54 22.04 -8.57
C LEU A 9 -39.56 20.95 -8.12
N GLN A 10 -38.41 20.91 -8.78
CA GLN A 10 -37.26 20.12 -8.37
C GLN A 10 -36.78 20.60 -6.99
N TRP A 11 -36.54 19.67 -6.07
CA TRP A 11 -35.72 19.92 -4.89
C TRP A 11 -34.61 18.88 -4.82
N VAL A 12 -33.39 19.39 -4.89
CA VAL A 12 -32.13 18.68 -4.67
C VAL A 12 -32.19 18.00 -3.29
N VAL A 13 -32.12 16.66 -3.27
CA VAL A 13 -31.90 15.92 -2.03
C VAL A 13 -30.44 16.13 -1.63
N VAL A 14 -30.20 17.15 -0.80
CA VAL A 14 -28.97 17.22 -0.01
C VAL A 14 -29.10 16.18 1.09
N LEU A 15 -28.36 15.08 0.95
CA LEU A 15 -28.20 14.05 1.97
C LEU A 15 -27.40 14.64 3.14
N ALA A 16 -28.05 15.45 3.97
CA ALA A 16 -27.52 15.83 5.28
C ALA A 16 -27.66 14.61 6.20
N LEU A 17 -26.62 13.77 6.21
CA LEU A 17 -26.46 12.72 7.21
C LEU A 17 -26.29 13.42 8.57
N PHE A 18 -27.38 13.59 9.31
CA PHE A 18 -27.33 13.95 10.71
C PHE A 18 -26.63 12.81 11.46
N LEU A 19 -25.32 12.94 11.66
CA LEU A 19 -24.59 12.23 12.70
C LEU A 19 -25.14 12.73 14.04
N LEU A 20 -26.17 12.05 14.53
CA LEU A 20 -26.49 12.09 15.95
C LEU A 20 -25.20 11.74 16.71
N PRO A 21 -24.78 12.50 17.73
CA PRO A 21 -23.80 11.97 18.66
C PRO A 21 -24.46 10.74 19.27
N SER A 22 -23.98 9.55 18.90
CA SER A 22 -24.34 8.33 19.62
C SER A 22 -24.03 8.62 21.08
N GLN A 23 -25.06 8.79 21.90
CA GLN A 23 -24.87 8.85 23.34
C GLN A 23 -24.09 7.59 23.69
N GLY A 24 -22.85 7.79 24.14
CA GLY A 24 -21.93 6.72 24.40
C GLY A 24 -22.54 5.81 25.46
N VAL A 25 -23.20 4.75 25.03
CA VAL A 25 -23.39 3.57 25.85
C VAL A 25 -21.96 3.16 26.18
N TRP A 26 -21.55 3.43 27.42
CA TRP A 26 -20.26 3.06 27.94
C TRP A 26 -20.15 1.55 27.88
N ALA A 27 -19.64 1.03 26.77
CA ALA A 27 -19.25 -0.36 26.67
C ALA A 27 -18.25 -0.59 27.82
N LYS A 28 -18.59 -1.53 28.70
CA LYS A 28 -17.77 -1.99 29.82
C LYS A 28 -16.32 -2.08 29.35
N SER A 29 -15.41 -1.36 30.00
CA SER A 29 -14.00 -1.34 29.59
C SER A 29 -13.43 -2.75 29.63
N ALA A 30 -12.60 -3.12 28.65
CA ALA A 30 -11.99 -4.44 28.55
C ALA A 30 -11.00 -4.76 29.69
N ASN A 31 -10.74 -3.81 30.60
CA ASN A 31 -9.98 -3.98 31.83
C ASN A 31 -10.69 -3.27 32.98
N ASP A 32 -10.55 -3.81 34.19
CA ASP A 32 -11.11 -3.24 35.43
C ASP A 32 -10.54 -1.85 35.75
N TRP A 33 -9.44 -1.45 35.08
CA TRP A 33 -8.79 -0.16 35.22
C TRP A 33 -9.38 0.96 34.34
N GLY A 34 -10.33 0.63 33.46
CA GLY A 34 -10.99 1.61 32.62
C GLY A 34 -10.09 2.38 31.66
N VAL A 35 -9.03 1.75 31.14
CA VAL A 35 -8.14 2.36 30.13
C VAL A 35 -8.46 1.84 28.74
N ARG A 36 -8.60 2.75 27.78
CA ARG A 36 -8.72 2.45 26.35
C ARG A 36 -7.45 2.87 25.64
N ILE A 37 -6.89 1.97 24.83
CA ILE A 37 -5.71 2.23 24.00
C ILE A 37 -6.15 2.25 22.54
N SER A 38 -5.74 3.28 21.80
CA SER A 38 -5.87 3.39 20.36
C SER A 38 -4.48 3.47 19.73
N PRO A 39 -4.13 2.70 18.68
CA PRO A 39 -4.97 1.70 18.01
C PRO A 39 -5.45 0.57 18.94
N ALA A 40 -6.62 0.03 18.63
CA ALA A 40 -7.23 -1.05 19.41
C ALA A 40 -6.40 -2.35 19.30
N ASP A 41 -6.51 -3.22 20.30
CA ASP A 41 -5.73 -4.46 20.34
C ASP A 41 -6.02 -5.32 19.11
N LYS A 42 -4.94 -5.82 18.49
CA LYS A 42 -4.90 -6.61 17.25
C LYS A 42 -5.44 -5.90 16.01
N SER A 43 -5.54 -4.57 16.03
CA SER A 43 -5.88 -3.81 14.82
C SER A 43 -4.79 -3.93 13.75
N ALA A 44 -5.20 -3.81 12.49
CA ALA A 44 -4.33 -3.90 11.32
C ALA A 44 -4.59 -2.72 10.38
N GLU A 45 -3.79 -2.58 9.33
CA GLU A 45 -3.87 -1.49 8.35
C GLU A 45 -3.78 -0.10 8.97
N ILE A 46 -3.00 0.03 10.06
CA ILE A 46 -2.77 1.30 10.73
C ILE A 46 -1.75 2.14 9.93
N ASP A 47 -2.01 3.43 9.78
CA ASP A 47 -1.05 4.30 9.11
C ASP A 47 0.28 4.37 9.87
N PRO A 48 1.45 4.38 9.20
CA PRO A 48 2.73 4.38 9.90
C PRO A 48 3.02 5.68 10.68
N ASP A 49 2.31 6.77 10.40
CA ASP A 49 2.34 8.04 11.15
C ASP A 49 1.25 8.13 12.24
N GLN A 50 0.58 7.02 12.55
CA GLN A 50 -0.48 6.98 13.55
C GLN A 50 0.00 7.41 14.94
N ILE A 51 -0.74 8.37 15.51
CA ILE A 51 -0.62 8.74 16.93
C ILE A 51 -1.34 7.69 17.78
N ILE A 52 -0.64 7.20 18.81
CA ILE A 52 -1.19 6.26 19.78
C ILE A 52 -1.78 7.05 20.95
N THR A 53 -2.96 6.67 21.45
CA THR A 53 -3.64 7.38 22.55
C THR A 53 -4.09 6.40 23.63
N LEU A 54 -3.76 6.70 24.89
CA LEU A 54 -4.29 6.02 26.07
C LEU A 54 -5.28 6.96 26.76
N THR A 55 -6.53 6.52 26.94
CA THR A 55 -7.59 7.31 27.60
C THR A 55 -8.03 6.63 28.89
N PHE A 56 -8.04 7.39 29.99
CA PHE A 56 -8.44 6.92 31.32
C PHE A 56 -9.89 7.32 31.62
N SER A 57 -10.71 6.33 31.99
CA SER A 57 -12.13 6.56 32.32
C SER A 57 -12.33 7.47 33.55
N GLY A 58 -11.40 7.44 34.49
CA GLY A 58 -11.43 8.24 35.72
C GLY A 58 -10.11 8.96 36.01
N PRO A 59 -10.07 9.81 37.05
CA PRO A 59 -8.87 10.53 37.44
C PRO A 59 -7.75 9.58 37.85
N VAL A 60 -6.52 9.90 37.42
CA VAL A 60 -5.32 9.12 37.69
C VAL A 60 -4.17 10.01 38.12
N SER A 61 -3.31 9.49 38.99
CA SER A 61 -2.04 10.09 39.38
C SER A 61 -0.91 9.08 39.24
N LEU A 62 0.34 9.53 39.22
CA LEU A 62 1.49 8.64 39.34
C LEU A 62 1.46 7.88 40.67
N LYS A 63 2.18 6.75 40.74
CA LYS A 63 2.24 5.92 41.96
C LYS A 63 2.65 6.70 43.22
N ASN A 64 3.48 7.73 43.06
CA ASN A 64 3.95 8.61 44.14
C ASN A 64 2.95 9.74 44.49
N GLY A 65 1.79 9.79 43.85
CA GLY A 65 0.76 10.82 44.05
C GLY A 65 0.93 12.10 43.22
N GLN A 66 2.02 12.23 42.45
CA GLN A 66 2.19 13.38 41.56
C GLN A 66 1.26 13.29 40.34
N GLU A 67 0.94 14.43 39.75
CA GLU A 67 0.15 14.47 38.51
C GLU A 67 0.93 13.88 37.32
N LEU A 68 0.20 13.35 36.34
CA LEU A 68 0.79 12.98 35.06
C LEU A 68 1.23 14.25 34.31
N THR A 69 2.34 14.10 33.59
CA THR A 69 2.94 15.11 32.71
C THR A 69 3.45 14.45 31.44
N ASP A 70 3.77 15.25 30.42
CA ASP A 70 4.45 14.82 29.19
C ASP A 70 5.68 13.95 29.51
N LYS A 71 6.54 14.42 30.43
CA LYS A 71 7.75 13.70 30.85
C LYS A 71 7.44 12.37 31.53
N SER A 72 6.35 12.31 32.31
CA SER A 72 5.95 11.07 32.97
C SER A 72 5.52 10.00 31.96
N GLY A 73 4.92 10.39 30.82
CA GLY A 73 4.52 9.49 29.74
C GLY A 73 5.66 8.58 29.26
N LEU A 74 6.86 9.16 29.10
CA LEU A 74 8.08 8.45 28.70
C LEU A 74 8.54 7.37 29.70
N SER A 75 8.10 7.46 30.96
CA SER A 75 8.49 6.54 32.05
C SER A 75 7.45 5.46 32.35
N ILE A 76 6.22 5.65 31.90
CA ILE A 76 5.08 4.77 32.20
C ILE A 76 4.63 3.98 30.98
N ILE A 77 4.98 4.41 29.77
CA ILE A 77 4.62 3.73 28.52
C ILE A 77 5.85 3.10 27.87
N SER A 78 5.63 1.94 27.26
CA SER A 78 6.59 1.28 26.37
C SER A 78 5.96 1.10 25.00
N LEU A 79 6.73 1.37 23.95
CA LEU A 79 6.41 1.04 22.56
C LEU A 79 7.55 0.19 22.00
N THR A 80 7.22 -0.99 21.49
CA THR A 80 8.20 -1.91 20.91
C THR A 80 7.73 -2.50 19.60
N ASP A 81 8.67 -2.83 18.72
CA ASP A 81 8.39 -3.64 17.54
C ASP A 81 8.22 -5.14 17.87
N ALA A 82 7.91 -5.97 16.86
CA ALA A 82 7.79 -7.42 16.99
C ALA A 82 9.06 -8.12 17.50
N LYS A 83 10.24 -7.50 17.35
CA LYS A 83 11.53 -7.99 17.85
C LYS A 83 11.83 -7.48 19.26
N LYS A 84 10.87 -6.83 19.92
CA LYS A 84 11.00 -6.19 21.24
C LYS A 84 12.00 -5.04 21.28
N LYS A 85 12.39 -4.49 20.12
CA LYS A 85 13.23 -3.28 20.06
C LYS A 85 12.37 -2.09 20.46
N LYS A 86 12.92 -1.24 21.33
CA LYS A 86 12.24 -0.01 21.75
C LYS A 86 12.11 0.96 20.57
N VAL A 87 10.91 1.47 20.37
CA VAL A 87 10.61 2.57 19.46
C VAL A 87 10.65 3.86 20.28
N ARG A 88 11.38 4.87 19.81
CA ARG A 88 11.40 6.19 20.46
C ARG A 88 10.12 6.92 20.14
N PHE A 89 9.59 7.67 21.10
CA PHE A 89 8.38 8.47 20.95
C PHE A 89 8.45 9.72 21.82
N THR A 90 7.59 10.69 21.52
CA THR A 90 7.24 11.79 22.43
C THR A 90 5.89 11.51 23.08
N ALA A 91 5.63 12.13 24.23
CA ALA A 91 4.40 11.95 24.97
C ALA A 91 3.80 13.31 25.33
N LYS A 92 2.47 13.44 25.26
CA LYS A 92 1.73 14.62 25.73
C LYS A 92 0.56 14.19 26.61
N TRP A 93 0.44 14.82 27.76
CA TRP A 93 -0.65 14.61 28.70
C TRP A 93 -1.71 15.70 28.57
N ASN A 94 -2.95 15.28 28.34
CA ASN A 94 -4.12 16.15 28.41
C ASN A 94 -4.95 15.80 29.65
N LYS A 95 -4.93 16.69 30.64
CA LYS A 95 -5.63 16.53 31.92
C LYS A 95 -7.15 16.55 31.77
N THR A 96 -7.67 17.36 30.84
CA THR A 96 -9.13 17.51 30.60
C THR A 96 -9.71 16.24 30.00
N ASP A 97 -9.06 15.72 28.95
CA ASP A 97 -9.51 14.52 28.25
C ASP A 97 -9.06 13.23 28.95
N ARG A 98 -8.23 13.36 29.98
CA ARG A 98 -7.56 12.26 30.69
C ARG A 98 -6.90 11.31 29.69
N SER A 99 -6.12 11.88 28.78
CA SER A 99 -5.50 11.15 27.68
C SER A 99 -4.01 11.42 27.59
N MET A 100 -3.26 10.35 27.34
CA MET A 100 -1.83 10.40 27.03
C MET A 100 -1.66 10.05 25.55
N THR A 101 -1.21 11.00 24.75
CA THR A 101 -0.87 10.77 23.34
C THR A 101 0.61 10.44 23.21
N ILE A 102 0.91 9.48 22.36
CA ILE A 102 2.23 8.90 22.11
C ILE A 102 2.49 8.99 20.62
N ASP A 103 3.50 9.78 20.27
CA ASP A 103 3.86 10.09 18.89
C ASP A 103 5.27 9.54 18.59
N PRO A 104 5.40 8.46 17.81
CA PRO A 104 6.69 7.90 17.43
C PRO A 104 7.63 8.95 16.83
N VAL A 105 8.93 8.86 17.12
CA VAL A 105 9.92 9.76 16.52
C VAL A 105 10.15 9.31 15.07
N GLY A 106 9.46 9.99 14.15
CA GLY A 106 9.35 9.58 12.75
C GLY A 106 8.33 8.46 12.56
N ASN A 107 8.04 8.15 11.29
CA ASN A 107 7.05 7.12 10.97
C ASN A 107 7.53 5.74 11.44
N LEU A 108 6.56 4.94 11.88
CA LEU A 108 6.72 3.51 12.06
C LEU A 108 7.08 2.84 10.72
N GLU A 109 7.66 1.65 10.80
CA GLU A 109 7.93 0.82 9.63
C GLU A 109 6.59 0.30 9.07
N ALA A 110 6.42 0.36 7.75
CA ALA A 110 5.22 -0.13 7.07
C ALA A 110 5.19 -1.68 7.08
N GLY A 111 4.00 -2.27 7.27
CA GLY A 111 3.79 -3.71 7.31
C GLY A 111 4.28 -4.40 8.60
N ALA A 112 4.70 -3.64 9.61
CA ALA A 112 5.29 -4.13 10.85
C ALA A 112 4.28 -4.17 12.01
N SER A 113 4.52 -5.05 12.98
CA SER A 113 3.71 -5.13 14.21
C SER A 113 4.38 -4.41 15.36
N TYR A 114 3.56 -3.71 16.14
CA TYR A 114 3.95 -2.95 17.31
C TYR A 114 3.13 -3.35 18.53
N ARG A 115 3.73 -3.19 19.71
CA ARG A 115 3.09 -3.34 21.01
C ARG A 115 3.28 -2.07 21.81
N VAL A 116 2.17 -1.48 22.25
CA VAL A 116 2.16 -0.43 23.26
C VAL A 116 1.73 -1.03 24.60
N SER A 117 2.45 -0.69 25.66
CA SER A 117 2.14 -1.07 27.04
C SER A 117 2.06 0.16 27.94
N LEU A 118 0.98 0.29 28.73
CA LEU A 118 1.04 0.99 30.01
C LEU A 118 1.64 0.03 31.03
N LEU A 119 2.84 0.34 31.52
CA LEU A 119 3.57 -0.52 32.44
C LEU A 119 2.82 -0.64 33.78
N ALA A 120 2.86 -1.83 34.39
CA ALA A 120 2.23 -2.08 35.69
C ALA A 120 2.79 -1.17 36.79
N ASN A 121 1.96 -0.88 37.80
CA ASN A 121 2.33 -0.18 39.03
C ASN A 121 2.96 1.22 38.80
N LYS A 122 2.51 1.92 37.75
CA LYS A 122 3.01 3.26 37.39
C LYS A 122 2.04 4.37 37.74
N VAL A 123 0.75 4.10 37.64
CA VAL A 123 -0.33 5.03 37.95
C VAL A 123 -1.28 4.40 38.96
N LYS A 124 -1.99 5.25 39.70
CA LYS A 124 -3.02 4.87 40.66
C LYS A 124 -4.31 5.64 40.41
N ASP A 125 -5.43 5.01 40.78
CA ASP A 125 -6.76 5.62 40.75
C ASP A 125 -7.02 6.46 42.02
N GLN A 126 -8.21 7.05 42.13
CA GLN A 126 -8.63 7.82 43.30
C GLN A 126 -8.80 6.97 44.57
N ARG A 127 -8.93 5.64 44.43
CA ARG A 127 -9.03 4.70 45.55
C ARG A 127 -7.66 4.22 46.03
N GLY A 128 -6.59 4.63 45.33
CA GLY A 128 -5.21 4.25 45.63
C GLY A 128 -4.78 2.90 45.07
N ASN A 129 -5.62 2.24 44.27
CA ASN A 129 -5.25 1.00 43.61
C ASN A 129 -4.17 1.27 42.55
N LEU A 130 -3.30 0.30 42.25
CA LEU A 130 -2.30 0.43 41.19
C LEU A 130 -2.78 -0.23 39.90
N ASN A 131 -2.38 0.34 38.75
CA ASN A 131 -2.73 -0.21 37.46
C ASN A 131 -2.03 -1.57 37.20
N PRO A 132 -2.72 -2.55 36.61
CA PRO A 132 -2.06 -3.70 35.99
C PRO A 132 -1.29 -3.27 34.72
N GLU A 133 -0.46 -4.15 34.17
CA GLU A 133 0.04 -3.92 32.81
C GLU A 133 -1.13 -3.99 31.83
N LEU A 134 -1.25 -2.99 30.96
CA LEU A 134 -2.28 -2.93 29.92
C LEU A 134 -1.62 -2.76 28.58
N THR A 135 -1.98 -3.58 27.62
CA THR A 135 -1.29 -3.63 26.32
C THR A 135 -2.25 -3.62 25.16
N SER A 136 -1.79 -3.06 24.04
CA SER A 136 -2.43 -3.18 22.74
C SER A 136 -1.37 -3.52 21.70
N THR A 137 -1.65 -4.49 20.84
CA THR A 137 -0.87 -4.73 19.63
C THR A 137 -1.57 -4.18 18.41
N PHE A 138 -0.81 -3.72 17.43
CA PHE A 138 -1.34 -3.31 16.14
C PHE A 138 -0.34 -3.55 15.02
N GLN A 139 -0.83 -3.59 13.79
CA GLN A 139 -0.02 -3.74 12.59
C GLN A 139 -0.20 -2.54 11.67
N THR A 140 0.90 -1.99 11.19
CA THR A 140 0.89 -0.91 10.20
C THR A 140 0.58 -1.44 8.80
N LYS A 141 -0.03 -0.60 7.96
CA LYS A 141 -0.29 -0.92 6.55
C LYS A 141 1.00 -1.26 5.82
N LYS A 142 0.94 -2.22 4.90
CA LYS A 142 2.08 -2.52 4.01
C LYS A 142 2.33 -1.34 3.08
N PRO A 143 3.56 -1.17 2.57
CA PRO A 143 3.80 -0.24 1.47
C PRO A 143 2.86 -0.56 0.31
N VAL A 144 2.20 0.46 -0.23
CA VAL A 144 1.43 0.32 -1.48
C VAL A 144 2.41 0.51 -2.61
N ASP A 145 2.56 -0.52 -3.43
CA ASP A 145 3.30 -0.43 -4.67
C ASP A 145 2.39 0.13 -5.76
N ASN A 146 2.79 1.28 -6.32
CA ASN A 146 2.05 2.00 -7.36
C ASN A 146 2.85 2.09 -8.68
N ILE A 147 3.93 1.32 -8.81
CA ILE A 147 4.80 1.37 -9.97
C ILE A 147 4.39 0.24 -10.91
N ALA A 148 3.95 0.60 -12.12
CA ALA A 148 3.61 -0.38 -13.14
C ALA A 148 4.84 -1.17 -13.63
N PRO A 149 4.67 -2.46 -14.00
CA PRO A 149 5.78 -3.27 -14.48
C PRO A 149 6.34 -2.72 -15.80
N GLN A 150 7.67 -2.65 -15.85
CA GLN A 150 8.42 -2.20 -17.01
C GLN A 150 9.35 -3.29 -17.53
N ALA A 151 9.47 -3.36 -18.86
CA ALA A 151 10.44 -4.19 -19.54
C ALA A 151 11.65 -3.38 -20.04
N VAL A 152 12.85 -3.89 -19.76
CA VAL A 152 14.06 -3.53 -20.50
C VAL A 152 14.03 -4.28 -21.84
N MET A 153 14.05 -3.52 -22.94
CA MET A 153 13.97 -4.09 -24.28
C MET A 153 15.33 -4.05 -24.97
N LEU A 154 15.70 -5.17 -25.58
CA LEU A 154 16.90 -5.30 -26.40
C LEU A 154 16.53 -5.80 -27.81
N PRO A 155 17.18 -5.34 -28.88
CA PRO A 155 18.18 -4.25 -28.92
C PRO A 155 17.65 -2.92 -28.36
N GLY A 156 18.53 -2.07 -27.82
CA GLY A 156 18.10 -0.79 -27.25
C GLY A 156 17.41 0.11 -28.28
N HIS A 157 16.57 1.04 -27.80
CA HIS A 157 15.91 2.00 -28.67
C HIS A 157 16.93 2.76 -29.53
N GLY A 158 16.71 2.78 -30.85
CA GLY A 158 17.57 3.43 -31.83
C GLY A 158 18.80 2.62 -32.24
N ALA A 159 18.96 1.37 -31.77
CA ALA A 159 20.09 0.53 -32.14
C ALA A 159 20.23 0.39 -33.66
N LYS A 160 21.45 0.50 -34.16
CA LYS A 160 21.81 0.36 -35.58
C LYS A 160 22.68 -0.87 -35.78
N ASN A 161 22.75 -1.37 -37.02
CA ASN A 161 23.57 -2.52 -37.39
C ASN A 161 23.31 -3.76 -36.54
N VAL A 162 22.08 -3.95 -36.07
CA VAL A 162 21.67 -5.14 -35.32
C VAL A 162 21.81 -6.36 -36.22
N LYS A 163 22.45 -7.43 -35.74
CA LYS A 163 22.67 -8.62 -36.56
C LYS A 163 21.35 -9.34 -36.78
N LEU A 164 21.16 -9.95 -37.94
CA LEU A 164 19.91 -10.64 -38.30
C LEU A 164 19.58 -11.84 -37.38
N GLN A 165 20.57 -12.36 -36.65
CA GLN A 165 20.44 -13.43 -35.68
C GLN A 165 20.29 -12.96 -34.23
N ASP A 166 20.43 -11.65 -33.98
CA ASP A 166 20.30 -11.11 -32.61
C ASP A 166 18.88 -11.31 -32.09
N LYS A 167 18.79 -11.62 -30.81
CA LYS A 167 17.50 -11.84 -30.14
C LYS A 167 16.88 -10.49 -29.80
N VAL A 168 15.58 -10.38 -30.06
CA VAL A 168 14.76 -9.31 -29.51
C VAL A 168 14.13 -9.81 -28.22
N THR A 169 14.34 -9.10 -27.12
CA THR A 169 13.88 -9.52 -25.79
C THR A 169 13.27 -8.38 -25.00
N LEU A 170 12.27 -8.67 -24.17
CA LEU A 170 11.67 -7.77 -23.19
C LEU A 170 11.82 -8.43 -21.82
N GLN A 171 12.67 -7.89 -20.95
CA GLN A 171 12.93 -8.43 -19.61
C GLN A 171 12.30 -7.54 -18.53
N PHE A 172 11.41 -8.11 -17.73
CA PHE A 172 10.70 -7.39 -16.67
C PHE A 172 11.50 -7.35 -15.37
N ALA A 173 11.53 -6.19 -14.72
CA ALA A 173 12.18 -6.01 -13.42
C ALA A 173 11.52 -6.88 -12.33
N GLU A 174 10.22 -7.09 -12.46
CA GLU A 174 9.35 -7.76 -11.49
C GLU A 174 8.48 -8.84 -12.14
N GLU A 175 7.84 -9.66 -11.30
CA GLU A 175 6.90 -10.68 -11.78
C GLU A 175 5.67 -10.05 -12.42
N ILE A 176 5.22 -10.63 -13.52
CA ILE A 176 4.04 -10.18 -14.26
C ILE A 176 3.03 -11.30 -14.46
N ALA A 177 1.76 -10.93 -14.47
CA ALA A 177 0.61 -11.76 -14.78
C ALA A 177 -0.25 -11.09 -15.85
N LEU A 178 -1.08 -11.88 -16.54
CA LEU A 178 -2.04 -11.35 -17.52
C LEU A 178 -3.17 -10.57 -16.79
N VAL A 179 -3.53 -9.41 -17.31
CA VAL A 179 -4.64 -8.61 -16.76
C VAL A 179 -5.97 -9.36 -16.86
N GLY A 180 -6.22 -10.03 -17.99
CA GLY A 180 -7.43 -10.84 -18.22
C GLY A 180 -7.51 -12.14 -17.43
N GLY A 181 -6.56 -12.40 -16.52
CA GLY A 181 -6.44 -13.67 -15.81
C GLY A 181 -5.79 -14.76 -16.66
N GLY A 182 -5.64 -15.95 -16.06
CA GLY A 182 -4.97 -17.10 -16.68
C GLY A 182 -3.45 -17.10 -16.53
N VAL A 183 -2.82 -18.19 -16.97
CA VAL A 183 -1.37 -18.40 -16.82
C VAL A 183 -0.62 -17.73 -17.97
N LEU A 184 0.33 -16.85 -17.63
CA LEU A 184 1.30 -16.34 -18.60
C LEU A 184 2.25 -17.46 -19.04
N SER A 185 2.22 -17.77 -20.34
CA SER A 185 3.04 -18.79 -20.97
C SER A 185 3.32 -18.41 -22.43
N SER A 186 4.21 -19.12 -23.11
CA SER A 186 4.45 -18.92 -24.55
C SER A 186 3.17 -19.07 -25.40
N LYS A 187 2.16 -19.81 -24.93
CA LYS A 187 0.87 -19.96 -25.63
C LYS A 187 -0.02 -18.73 -25.50
N THR A 188 0.12 -17.98 -24.42
CA THR A 188 -0.76 -16.83 -24.08
C THR A 188 -0.06 -15.48 -24.27
N ALA A 189 1.25 -15.47 -24.48
CA ALA A 189 2.05 -14.24 -24.61
C ALA A 189 1.99 -13.57 -26.00
N GLY A 190 1.35 -14.19 -27.00
CA GLY A 190 1.40 -13.73 -28.39
C GLY A 190 0.85 -12.32 -28.61
N SER A 191 -0.21 -11.92 -27.91
CA SER A 191 -0.82 -10.58 -28.02
C SER A 191 -0.07 -9.48 -27.25
N LEU A 192 0.90 -9.85 -26.40
CA LEU A 192 1.60 -8.89 -25.56
C LEU A 192 2.50 -7.95 -26.35
N VAL A 193 3.00 -8.41 -27.49
CA VAL A 193 3.97 -7.68 -28.30
C VAL A 193 3.44 -7.50 -29.70
N ARG A 194 3.70 -6.32 -30.28
CA ARG A 194 3.50 -6.04 -31.70
C ARG A 194 4.82 -5.63 -32.33
N VAL A 195 5.09 -6.16 -33.52
CA VAL A 195 6.24 -5.78 -34.34
C VAL A 195 5.73 -5.17 -35.62
N THR A 196 6.25 -4.00 -35.99
CA THR A 196 5.98 -3.35 -37.27
C THR A 196 7.27 -3.00 -37.99
N ASP A 197 7.23 -2.97 -39.33
CA ASP A 197 8.31 -2.43 -40.15
C ASP A 197 8.23 -0.89 -40.25
N GLU A 198 9.15 -0.31 -41.02
CA GLU A 198 9.22 1.14 -41.26
C GLU A 198 7.97 1.75 -41.92
N LYS A 199 7.15 0.93 -42.58
CA LYS A 199 5.89 1.35 -43.22
C LYS A 199 4.70 1.19 -42.27
N GLY A 200 4.94 0.73 -41.04
CA GLY A 200 3.88 0.40 -40.08
C GLY A 200 3.21 -0.95 -40.35
N THR A 201 3.71 -1.74 -41.30
CA THR A 201 3.15 -3.07 -41.62
C THR A 201 3.48 -4.04 -40.49
N ILE A 202 2.50 -4.82 -40.03
CA ILE A 202 2.71 -5.82 -39.00
C ILE A 202 3.65 -6.92 -39.52
N VAL A 203 4.74 -7.16 -38.79
CA VAL A 203 5.66 -8.29 -39.04
C VAL A 203 5.16 -9.50 -38.26
N PRO A 204 4.78 -10.62 -38.93
CA PRO A 204 4.36 -11.82 -38.23
C PRO A 204 5.48 -12.39 -37.36
N HIS A 205 5.19 -12.67 -36.10
CA HIS A 205 6.17 -13.12 -35.11
C HIS A 205 5.58 -14.12 -34.13
N THR A 206 6.44 -14.73 -33.32
CA THR A 206 6.11 -15.57 -32.18
C THR A 206 6.77 -15.02 -30.92
N ILE A 207 6.15 -15.29 -29.78
CA ILE A 207 6.63 -14.90 -28.46
C ILE A 207 6.86 -16.15 -27.62
N THR A 208 8.02 -16.25 -26.99
CA THR A 208 8.27 -17.24 -25.94
C THR A 208 8.40 -16.56 -24.60
N TRP A 209 7.89 -17.20 -23.54
CA TRP A 209 7.98 -16.73 -22.17
C TRP A 209 8.96 -17.58 -21.36
N ASN A 210 9.96 -16.95 -20.75
CA ASN A 210 10.82 -17.56 -19.77
C ASN A 210 10.47 -17.01 -18.37
N LYS A 211 9.77 -17.81 -17.57
CA LYS A 211 9.31 -17.41 -16.24
C LYS A 211 10.46 -17.07 -15.28
N SER A 212 11.52 -17.88 -15.24
CA SER A 212 12.63 -17.67 -14.30
C SER A 212 13.43 -16.42 -14.61
N LYS A 213 13.55 -16.04 -15.89
CA LYS A 213 14.20 -14.80 -16.33
C LYS A 213 13.25 -13.61 -16.44
N ARG A 214 11.95 -13.82 -16.26
CA ARG A 214 10.88 -12.84 -16.51
C ARG A 214 11.03 -12.17 -17.87
N MET A 215 11.24 -12.99 -18.91
CA MET A 215 11.69 -12.51 -20.21
C MET A 215 10.80 -13.03 -21.34
N LEU A 216 10.27 -12.11 -22.13
CA LEU A 216 9.69 -12.42 -23.44
C LEU A 216 10.80 -12.39 -24.48
N SER A 217 10.83 -13.39 -25.37
CA SER A 217 11.68 -13.37 -26.57
C SER A 217 10.79 -13.29 -27.81
N VAL A 218 11.13 -12.38 -28.71
CA VAL A 218 10.42 -12.14 -29.96
C VAL A 218 11.20 -12.76 -31.11
N LYS A 219 10.53 -13.59 -31.91
CA LYS A 219 11.13 -14.19 -33.12
C LYS A 219 10.21 -13.94 -34.32
N PRO A 220 10.68 -13.35 -35.43
CA PRO A 220 9.87 -13.24 -36.62
C PRO A 220 9.55 -14.65 -37.17
N LYS A 221 8.37 -14.84 -37.77
CA LYS A 221 8.01 -16.11 -38.43
C LYS A 221 8.87 -16.37 -39.68
N GLY A 222 9.49 -15.33 -40.23
CA GLY A 222 10.51 -15.40 -41.27
C GLY A 222 11.89 -15.02 -40.72
N LYS A 223 12.69 -14.35 -41.57
CA LYS A 223 13.94 -13.71 -41.17
C LYS A 223 13.76 -12.21 -41.09
N TRP A 224 14.49 -11.55 -40.20
CA TRP A 224 14.69 -10.12 -40.30
C TRP A 224 15.33 -9.79 -41.66
N GLN A 225 14.88 -8.72 -42.30
CA GLN A 225 15.44 -8.26 -43.56
C GLN A 225 16.68 -7.39 -43.29
N PRO A 226 17.71 -7.44 -44.14
CA PRO A 226 18.88 -6.56 -43.99
C PRO A 226 18.50 -5.09 -44.20
N HIS A 227 19.25 -4.19 -43.56
CA HIS A 227 19.08 -2.73 -43.67
C HIS A 227 17.65 -2.21 -43.40
N SER A 228 16.86 -2.93 -42.60
CA SER A 228 15.45 -2.63 -42.36
C SER A 228 15.22 -2.11 -40.95
N ARG A 229 14.32 -1.14 -40.79
CA ARG A 229 13.90 -0.62 -39.48
C ARG A 229 12.66 -1.37 -38.98
N TYR A 230 12.68 -1.70 -37.70
CA TYR A 230 11.56 -2.33 -37.00
C TYR A 230 11.23 -1.57 -35.73
N GLN A 231 9.95 -1.56 -35.37
CA GLN A 231 9.46 -1.16 -34.06
C GLN A 231 8.91 -2.38 -33.33
N VAL A 232 9.28 -2.55 -32.07
CA VAL A 232 8.76 -3.59 -31.17
C VAL A 232 8.04 -2.88 -30.03
N SER A 233 6.78 -3.21 -29.82
CA SER A 233 5.92 -2.56 -28.82
C SER A 233 5.37 -3.59 -27.84
N LEU A 234 5.54 -3.37 -26.54
CA LEU A 234 4.74 -3.98 -25.49
C LEU A 234 3.41 -3.25 -25.42
N ILE A 235 2.31 -3.97 -25.64
CA ILE A 235 0.97 -3.39 -25.65
C ILE A 235 0.54 -3.04 -24.22
N ALA A 236 0.05 -1.82 -24.02
CA ALA A 236 -0.47 -1.37 -22.72
C ALA A 236 -1.65 -2.22 -22.26
N GLY A 237 -1.85 -2.34 -20.95
CA GLY A 237 -3.09 -2.89 -20.41
C GLY A 237 -3.18 -4.41 -20.38
N LEU A 238 -2.14 -5.14 -20.79
CA LEU A 238 -2.21 -6.60 -20.96
C LEU A 238 -1.52 -7.38 -19.85
N VAL A 239 -0.56 -6.78 -19.16
CA VAL A 239 0.10 -7.39 -18.01
C VAL A 239 0.05 -6.47 -16.79
N LYS A 240 0.06 -7.09 -15.62
CA LYS A 240 0.10 -6.42 -14.32
C LYS A 240 1.10 -7.10 -13.41
N ASP A 241 1.59 -6.37 -12.42
CA ASP A 241 2.43 -6.92 -11.37
C ASP A 241 1.60 -7.60 -10.26
N THR A 242 2.27 -7.95 -9.15
CA THR A 242 1.64 -8.56 -7.97
C THR A 242 0.82 -7.59 -7.12
N ALA A 243 1.09 -6.29 -7.20
CA ALA A 243 0.33 -5.23 -6.54
C ALA A 243 -0.91 -4.81 -7.35
N GLY A 244 -1.01 -5.26 -8.59
CA GLY A 244 -2.11 -4.98 -9.50
C GLY A 244 -1.87 -3.79 -10.43
N ASN A 245 -0.67 -3.19 -10.44
CA ASN A 245 -0.38 -2.09 -11.34
C ASN A 245 -0.26 -2.61 -12.77
N VAL A 246 -0.91 -1.91 -13.70
CA VAL A 246 -1.05 -2.34 -15.10
C VAL A 246 0.02 -1.68 -15.96
N ASN A 247 0.66 -2.47 -16.83
CA ASN A 247 1.72 -1.98 -17.69
C ASN A 247 1.26 -0.86 -18.63
N GLN A 248 2.12 0.14 -18.79
CA GLN A 248 1.97 1.15 -19.83
C GLN A 248 2.51 0.64 -21.17
N ALA A 249 2.19 1.35 -22.25
CA ALA A 249 2.79 1.07 -23.55
C ALA A 249 4.29 1.35 -23.48
N GLN A 250 5.10 0.43 -23.97
CA GLN A 250 6.53 0.62 -24.13
C GLN A 250 6.94 0.16 -25.52
N TRP A 251 7.95 0.80 -26.10
CA TRP A 251 8.41 0.43 -27.44
C TRP A 251 9.87 0.80 -27.66
N ILE A 252 10.48 0.08 -28.60
CA ILE A 252 11.82 0.35 -29.12
C ILE A 252 11.77 0.35 -30.65
N THR A 253 12.72 1.03 -31.27
CA THR A 253 13.04 0.84 -32.68
C THR A 253 14.45 0.34 -32.84
N PHE A 254 14.73 -0.48 -33.84
CA PHE A 254 16.09 -0.85 -34.21
C PHE A 254 16.20 -0.99 -35.73
N GLN A 255 17.43 -0.89 -36.24
CA GLN A 255 17.76 -1.09 -37.65
C GLN A 255 18.74 -2.25 -37.78
N THR A 256 18.41 -3.20 -38.64
CA THR A 256 19.27 -4.35 -38.95
C THR A 256 20.45 -3.94 -39.83
N GLY A 257 21.56 -4.65 -39.67
CA GLY A 257 22.75 -4.51 -40.51
C GLY A 257 22.66 -5.28 -41.82
N SER A 258 23.83 -5.53 -42.42
CA SER A 258 23.99 -6.41 -43.57
C SER A 258 23.71 -7.89 -43.21
N LYS A 259 23.75 -8.76 -44.23
CA LYS A 259 23.64 -10.21 -44.07
C LYS A 259 24.77 -10.78 -43.21
#